data_AF-A0A484CD76-F1
#
_entry.id   AF-A0A484CD76-F1
#
_cell.length_a   1.000
_cell.length_b   1.000
_cell.length_c   1.000
_cell.angle_alpha   90.00
_cell.angle_beta   90.00
_cell.angle_gamma   90.00
#
_symmetry.space_group_name_H-M   'P 1'
#
loop_
_entity.id
_entity.type
_entity.pdbx_description
1 polymer ?
#
loop_
_entity_poly.entity_id
_entity_poly.type
_entity_poly.pdbx_seq_one_letter_code
_entity_poly.pdbx_strand_id
1 'polypeptide(L)'
;MIKGQLEPIFLRTFPSSFKTLEVVSFRSGSVINTIDLNFVSPLAPNNTQIASTLINTASSVSGFDIEGNSINVNGISSSGVSQKMSLVTASCLVLLSWLLSSQQ
;
A
#
# COMPACT_ATOMS: atom_id res chain seq x y z
N MET A 1 -10.09 7.46 -13.92
CA MET A 1 -8.64 7.24 -13.78
C MET A 1 -8.30 6.40 -12.57
N ILE A 2 -8.63 6.85 -11.35
CA ILE A 2 -8.32 6.13 -10.09
C ILE A 2 -8.82 4.69 -10.07
N LYS A 3 -10.11 4.46 -10.34
CA LYS A 3 -10.69 3.10 -10.41
C LYS A 3 -9.90 2.18 -11.33
N GLY A 4 -9.63 2.62 -12.56
CA GLY A 4 -8.93 1.82 -13.56
C GLY A 4 -7.47 1.47 -13.20
N GLN A 5 -6.84 2.24 -12.32
CA GLN A 5 -5.50 1.92 -11.81
C GLN A 5 -5.57 1.00 -10.58
N LEU A 6 -6.46 1.29 -9.63
CA LEU A 6 -6.50 0.59 -8.34
C LEU A 6 -7.27 -0.74 -8.36
N GLU A 7 -8.34 -0.85 -9.14
CA GLU A 7 -9.15 -2.08 -9.20
C GLU A 7 -8.34 -3.33 -9.59
N PRO A 8 -7.49 -3.33 -10.64
CA PRO A 8 -6.66 -4.50 -10.95
C PRO A 8 -5.61 -4.81 -9.87
N ILE A 9 -5.15 -3.80 -9.13
CA ILE A 9 -4.25 -3.98 -8.00
C ILE A 9 -4.95 -4.74 -6.87
N PHE A 10 -6.14 -4.28 -6.46
CA PHE A 10 -6.89 -4.93 -5.38
C PHE A 10 -7.35 -6.33 -5.79
N LEU A 11 -7.73 -6.53 -7.06
CA LEU A 11 -8.03 -7.86 -7.59
C LEU A 11 -6.83 -8.81 -7.51
N ARG A 12 -5.61 -8.33 -7.83
CA ARG A 12 -4.40 -9.15 -7.75
C ARG A 12 -3.98 -9.43 -6.31
N THR A 13 -4.09 -8.44 -5.43
CA THR A 13 -3.69 -8.57 -4.02
C THR A 13 -4.67 -9.43 -3.21
N PHE A 14 -5.97 -9.37 -3.53
CA PHE A 14 -7.03 -10.06 -2.79
C PHE A 14 -7.96 -10.85 -3.73
N PRO A 15 -7.44 -11.84 -4.49
CA PRO A 15 -8.17 -12.47 -5.59
C PRO A 15 -9.41 -13.26 -5.17
N SER A 16 -9.44 -13.78 -3.94
CA SER A 16 -10.55 -14.57 -3.41
C SER A 16 -11.58 -13.76 -2.63
N SER A 17 -11.29 -12.51 -2.30
CA SER A 17 -12.16 -11.68 -1.45
C SER A 17 -12.57 -10.36 -2.06
N PHE A 18 -11.78 -9.77 -2.97
CA PHE A 18 -12.14 -8.51 -3.60
C PHE A 18 -13.36 -8.65 -4.52
N LYS A 19 -14.29 -7.69 -4.45
CA LYS A 19 -15.45 -7.61 -5.34
C LYS A 19 -15.36 -6.43 -6.29
N THR A 20 -15.34 -5.23 -5.71
CA THR A 20 -15.48 -3.98 -6.48
C THR A 20 -14.76 -2.84 -5.79
N LEU A 21 -14.36 -1.86 -6.60
CA LEU A 21 -13.91 -0.55 -6.14
C LEU A 21 -14.81 0.52 -6.77
N GLU A 22 -15.35 1.40 -5.94
CA GLU A 22 -16.16 2.54 -6.35
C GLU A 22 -15.52 3.85 -5.92
N VAL A 23 -15.54 4.86 -6.79
CA VAL A 23 -15.04 6.19 -6.46
C VAL A 23 -16.24 7.02 -6.02
N VAL A 24 -16.33 7.29 -4.73
CA VAL A 24 -17.52 7.86 -4.07
C VAL A 24 -17.58 9.37 -4.27
N SER A 25 -16.43 10.04 -4.22
CA SER A 25 -16.40 11.49 -4.45
C SER A 25 -15.07 11.95 -5.05
N PHE A 26 -15.19 12.95 -5.91
CA PHE A 26 -14.10 13.77 -6.41
C PHE A 26 -14.49 15.23 -6.18
N ARG A 27 -13.68 15.99 -5.45
CA ARG A 27 -13.85 17.44 -5.36
C ARG A 27 -12.96 18.08 -6.43
N SER A 28 -13.55 18.88 -7.32
CA SER A 28 -12.78 19.68 -8.27
C SER A 28 -11.81 20.60 -7.51
N GLY A 29 -10.51 20.48 -7.79
CA GLY A 29 -9.44 21.19 -7.07
C GLY A 29 -8.98 20.54 -5.75
N SER A 30 -9.55 19.40 -5.35
CA SER A 30 -9.08 18.61 -4.21
C SER A 30 -8.22 17.44 -4.68
N VAL A 31 -7.10 17.22 -4.01
CA VAL A 31 -6.21 16.06 -4.21
C VAL A 31 -6.72 14.83 -3.43
N ILE A 32 -7.71 15.01 -2.55
CA ILE A 32 -8.31 13.94 -1.74
C ILE A 32 -9.39 13.20 -2.54
N ASN A 33 -9.28 11.88 -2.57
CA ASN A 33 -10.24 10.98 -3.19
C ASN A 33 -10.80 10.00 -2.17
N THR A 34 -12.12 9.79 -2.21
CA THR A 34 -12.78 8.78 -1.38
C THR A 34 -13.16 7.60 -2.26
N ILE A 35 -12.76 6.41 -1.86
CA ILE A 35 -13.08 5.15 -2.53
C ILE A 35 -13.73 4.19 -1.56
N ASP A 36 -14.72 3.44 -2.05
CA ASP A 36 -15.30 2.30 -1.35
C ASP A 36 -14.74 1.02 -1.94
N LEU A 37 -14.30 0.13 -1.05
CA LEU A 37 -13.77 -1.19 -1.38
C LEU A 37 -14.71 -2.25 -0.83
N ASN A 38 -15.29 -3.06 -1.71
CA ASN A 38 -16.18 -4.13 -1.31
C ASN A 38 -15.45 -5.46 -1.36
N PHE A 39 -15.60 -6.25 -0.29
CA PHE A 39 -15.05 -7.58 -0.17
C PHE A 39 -16.15 -8.60 0.15
N VAL A 40 -15.92 -9.87 -0.18
CA VAL A 40 -16.71 -11.01 0.27
C VAL A 40 -16.51 -11.17 1.78
N SER A 41 -17.60 -11.15 2.55
CA SER A 41 -17.56 -11.51 3.98
C SER A 41 -17.47 -13.03 4.16
N PRO A 42 -16.66 -13.56 5.09
CA PRO A 42 -15.84 -12.87 6.11
C PRO A 42 -14.39 -12.59 5.68
N LEU A 43 -14.08 -12.73 4.38
CA LEU A 43 -12.71 -12.70 3.85
C LEU A 43 -12.17 -11.28 3.63
N ALA A 44 -12.84 -10.26 4.19
CA ALA A 44 -12.39 -8.88 4.08
C ALA A 44 -11.04 -8.72 4.79
N PRO A 45 -10.02 -8.14 4.11
CA PRO A 45 -8.75 -7.84 4.73
C PRO A 45 -8.94 -6.76 5.80
N ASN A 46 -8.03 -6.71 6.77
CA ASN A 46 -8.05 -5.66 7.78
C ASN A 46 -7.57 -4.31 7.20
N ASN A 47 -7.88 -3.22 7.92
CA ASN A 47 -7.57 -1.86 7.46
C ASN A 47 -6.07 -1.65 7.18
N THR A 48 -5.17 -2.29 7.94
CA THR A 48 -3.72 -2.20 7.74
C THR A 48 -3.27 -2.85 6.43
N GLN A 49 -3.85 -3.99 6.06
CA GLN A 49 -3.56 -4.66 4.78
C GLN A 49 -4.03 -3.80 3.59
N ILE A 50 -5.19 -3.15 3.71
CA ILE A 50 -5.71 -2.22 2.70
C ILE A 50 -4.77 -1.02 2.55
N ALA A 51 -4.40 -0.37 3.67
CA ALA A 51 -3.49 0.77 3.66
C ALA A 51 -2.11 0.40 3.07
N SER A 52 -1.56 -0.74 3.45
CA SER A 52 -0.28 -1.24 2.92
C SER A 52 -0.35 -1.48 1.41
N THR A 53 -1.49 -1.98 0.91
CA THR A 53 -1.71 -2.18 -0.53
C THR A 53 -1.66 -0.85 -1.30
N LEU A 54 -2.28 0.20 -0.74
CA LEU A 54 -2.24 1.54 -1.33
C LEU A 54 -0.83 2.15 -1.30
N ILE A 55 -0.09 1.99 -0.20
CA ILE A 55 1.30 2.46 -0.08
C ILE A 55 2.20 1.76 -1.10
N ASN A 56 2.13 0.42 -1.17
CA ASN A 56 2.99 -0.37 -2.03
C ASN A 56 2.75 -0.11 -3.52
N THR A 57 1.56 0.36 -3.88
CA THR A 57 1.21 0.64 -5.27
C THR A 57 1.38 2.10 -5.68
N ALA A 58 1.69 2.99 -4.73
CA ALA A 58 1.96 4.41 -4.98
C ALA A 58 3.02 4.64 -6.06
N SER A 59 4.03 3.76 -6.16
CA SER A 59 5.08 3.83 -7.19
C SER A 59 4.68 3.23 -8.55
N SER A 60 3.53 2.59 -8.65
CA SER A 60 3.08 1.83 -9.84
C SER A 60 1.87 2.43 -10.55
N VAL A 61 1.14 3.33 -9.89
CA VAL A 61 -0.01 4.00 -10.48
C VAL A 61 0.44 5.14 -11.41
N SER A 62 -0.35 5.41 -12.45
CA SER A 62 -0.10 6.50 -13.40
C SER A 62 -1.26 7.49 -13.42
N GLY A 63 -0.93 8.77 -13.62
CA GLY A 63 -1.88 9.88 -13.71
C GLY A 63 -2.28 10.51 -12.37
N PHE A 64 -1.85 9.95 -11.24
CA PHE A 64 -2.00 10.56 -9.92
C PHE A 64 -0.95 10.01 -8.94
N ASP A 65 -0.61 10.80 -7.93
CA ASP A 65 0.23 10.39 -6.81
C ASP A 65 -0.62 9.91 -5.64
N ILE A 66 -0.10 8.93 -4.88
CA ILE A 66 -0.67 8.50 -3.60
C ILE A 66 0.26 8.98 -2.48
N GLU A 67 -0.20 9.95 -1.69
CA GLU A 67 0.51 10.42 -0.52
C GLU A 67 0.23 9.46 0.65
N GLY A 68 1.26 8.71 1.07
CA GLY A 68 1.11 7.59 2.00
C GLY A 68 0.64 7.96 3.40
N ASN A 69 0.90 9.19 3.86
CA ASN A 69 0.52 9.65 5.21
C ASN A 69 -0.92 10.16 5.28
N SER A 70 -1.54 10.43 4.13
CA SER A 70 -2.92 10.91 3.98
C SER A 70 -3.90 9.76 3.76
N ILE A 71 -3.43 8.51 3.73
CA ILE A 71 -4.29 7.34 3.62
C ILE A 71 -5.02 7.14 4.95
N ASN A 72 -6.35 7.17 4.88
CA ASN A 72 -7.24 6.83 5.99
C ASN A 72 -8.19 5.72 5.54
N VAL A 73 -8.20 4.59 6.27
CA VAL A 73 -9.10 3.46 6.01
C VAL A 73 -10.06 3.33 7.17
N ASN A 74 -11.33 3.67 6.96
CA ASN A 74 -12.40 3.62 7.97
C ASN A 74 -12.04 4.32 9.30
N GLY A 75 -11.42 5.49 9.23
CA GLY A 75 -10.99 6.25 10.42
C GLY A 75 -9.61 5.88 10.94
N ILE A 76 -8.99 4.80 10.45
CA ILE A 76 -7.64 4.40 10.81
C ILE A 76 -6.64 5.04 9.85
N SER A 77 -5.85 5.99 10.36
CA SER A 77 -4.77 6.60 9.58
C SER A 77 -3.61 5.61 9.39
N SER A 78 -3.10 5.56 8.16
CA SER A 78 -1.89 4.81 7.84
C SER A 78 -0.67 5.56 8.36
N SER A 79 0.09 4.97 9.28
CA SER A 79 1.46 5.42 9.52
C SER A 79 2.30 4.88 8.37
N GLY A 80 2.42 5.63 7.28
CA GLY A 80 3.31 5.30 6.18
C GLY A 80 4.71 5.08 6.72
N VAL A 81 5.10 3.83 6.95
CA VAL A 81 6.49 3.50 7.26
C VAL A 81 7.23 3.73 5.96
N SER A 82 7.81 4.93 5.81
CA SER A 82 8.89 5.14 4.87
C SER A 82 10.04 4.23 5.31
N GLN A 83 10.08 3.00 4.80
CA GLN A 83 11.23 2.12 4.96
C GLN A 83 12.39 2.70 4.16
N LYS A 84 13.01 3.75 4.68
CA LYS A 84 14.35 4.16 4.25
C LYS A 84 15.28 3.10 4.80
N MET A 85 15.47 2.01 4.05
CA MET A 85 16.48 1.02 4.38
C MET A 85 17.81 1.78 4.44
N SER A 86 18.32 1.96 5.65
CA SER A 86 19.53 2.73 5.85
C SER A 86 20.68 1.96 5.21
N LEU A 87 21.49 2.64 4.40
CA LEU A 87 22.74 2.06 3.87
C LEU A 87 23.62 1.50 4.99
N VAL A 88 23.54 2.09 6.19
CA VAL A 88 24.24 1.60 7.39
C VAL A 88 23.76 0.20 7.75
N THR A 89 22.44 0.00 7.88
CA THR A 89 21.87 -1.32 8.19
C THR A 89 22.20 -2.35 7.11
N ALA A 90 22.14 -1.97 5.84
CA ALA A 90 22.56 -2.85 4.73
C ALA A 90 24.04 -3.26 4.85
N SER A 91 24.93 -2.29 5.10
CA SER A 91 26.38 -2.55 5.24
C SER A 91 26.70 -3.42 6.46
N CYS A 92 26.00 -3.21 7.58
CA CYS A 92 26.16 -4.05 8.77
C CYS A 92 25.79 -5.50 8.46
N LEU A 93 24.64 -5.74 7.84
CA LEU A 93 24.21 -7.12 7.51
C LEU A 93 25.19 -7.82 6.57
N VAL A 94 25.75 -7.12 5.58
CA VAL A 94 26.78 -7.67 4.69
C VAL A 94 28.06 -8.01 5.45
N LEU A 95 28.53 -7.13 6.34
CA LEU A 95 29.70 -7.39 7.18
C LEU A 95 29.48 -8.54 8.16
N LEU A 96 28.28 -8.66 8.75
CA LEU A 96 27.93 -9.81 9.59
C LEU A 96 27.93 -11.11 8.78
N SER A 97 27.32 -11.13 7.59
CA SER A 97 27.36 -12.30 6.71
C SER A 97 28.79 -12.71 6.36
N TRP A 98 29.67 -11.74 6.12
CA TRP A 98 31.08 -12.00 5.85
C TRP A 98 31.83 -12.51 7.09
N LEU A 99 31.62 -11.90 8.26
CA LEU A 99 32.25 -12.31 9.51
C LEU A 99 31.90 -13.76 9.86
N LEU A 100 30.62 -14.14 9.74
CA LEU A 100 30.17 -15.51 9.97
C LEU A 100 30.81 -16.49 8.97
N SER A 101 30.95 -16.10 7.70
CA SER A 101 31.61 -16.91 6.68
C SER A 101 33.10 -17.15 6.96
N SER A 102 33.76 -16.27 7.72
CA SER A 102 35.19 -16.41 8.06
C SER A 102 35.46 -17.27 9.31
N GLN A 103 34.41 -17.66 10.04
CA GLN A 103 34.50 -18.49 11.25
C GLN A 103 34.03 -19.94 11.03
N GLN A 104 33.70 -20.32 9.79
CA GLN A 104 33.50 -21.71 9.36
C GLN A 104 34.76 -22.23 8.67
#